data_AF-V4J494-F1
#
_entry.id   AF-V4J494-F1
#
_cell.length_a   1.000
_cell.length_b   1.000
_cell.length_c   1.000
_cell.angle_alpha   90.00
_cell.angle_beta   90.00
_cell.angle_gamma   90.00
#
_symmetry.space_group_name_H-M   'P 1'
#
loop_
_entity.id
_entity.type
_entity.pdbx_description
1 polymer ?
#
loop_
_entity_poly.entity_id
_entity_poly.type
_entity_poly.pdbx_seq_one_letter_code
_entity_poly.pdbx_strand_id
1 'polypeptide(L)'
;MTLKPGLNLIALPGRVSSLTRLSDWLPRLGRPAQIDRVSALDAATGRLVTRIPDQTGGADLAMVGQDGLVVVAKQSKALTFGSLYCPPLDLVAGLNLRGFSCVPPGTSSFMLLDRLGIENISAVQRYSPRRAVWESAAFDPQGRSVGIDFPIVRGEGYFLHMRRSVFGFRP
;
A
#
# COMPACT_ATOMS: atom_id res chain seq x y z
N MET A 1 3.52 12.72 4.68
CA MET A 1 3.22 12.55 3.25
C MET A 1 2.06 13.46 2.87
N THR A 2 1.80 13.70 1.58
CA THR A 2 0.68 14.57 1.15
C THR A 2 -0.19 13.82 0.15
N LEU A 3 -1.47 13.63 0.50
CA LEU A 3 -2.49 13.19 -0.45
C LEU A 3 -2.68 14.26 -1.52
N LYS A 4 -2.74 13.84 -2.78
CA LYS A 4 -3.11 14.68 -3.92
C LYS A 4 -4.59 14.46 -4.27
N PRO A 5 -5.29 15.45 -4.85
CA PRO A 5 -6.61 15.19 -5.43
C PRO A 5 -6.55 13.99 -6.40
N GLY A 6 -7.57 13.13 -6.35
CA GLY A 6 -7.62 11.87 -7.10
C GLY A 6 -7.11 10.67 -6.28
N LEU A 7 -6.59 9.67 -6.98
CA LEU A 7 -6.16 8.40 -6.38
C LEU A 7 -4.78 8.52 -5.73
N ASN A 8 -4.66 7.96 -4.52
CA ASN A 8 -3.43 7.85 -3.78
C ASN A 8 -3.31 6.42 -3.25
N LEU A 9 -2.12 5.83 -3.35
CA LEU A 9 -1.80 4.61 -2.64
C LEU A 9 -0.92 4.97 -1.45
N ILE A 10 -1.43 4.72 -0.26
CA ILE A 10 -0.73 4.99 0.99
C ILE A 10 -0.61 3.69 1.77
N ALA A 11 0.24 3.68 2.79
CA ALA A 11 0.27 2.59 3.74
C ALA A 11 0.25 3.11 5.16
N LEU A 12 -0.39 2.34 6.03
CA LEU A 12 -0.51 2.65 7.45
C LEU A 12 0.87 2.50 8.10
N PRO A 13 1.47 3.59 8.59
CA PRO A 13 2.76 3.50 9.22
C PRO A 13 2.57 2.96 10.63
N GLY A 14 3.06 1.74 10.83
CA GLY A 14 3.30 1.21 12.15
C GLY A 14 2.06 0.92 13.02
N ARG A 15 2.28 0.68 14.32
CA ARG A 15 1.29 0.09 15.23
C ARG A 15 -0.06 0.81 15.17
N VAL A 16 -1.07 0.06 14.74
CA VAL A 16 -2.47 0.49 14.60
C VAL A 16 -3.21 0.27 15.93
N SER A 17 -2.58 0.61 17.06
CA SER A 17 -3.05 0.16 18.39
C SER A 17 -4.42 0.70 18.82
N SER A 18 -4.93 1.74 18.17
CA SER A 18 -6.23 2.35 18.46
C SER A 18 -7.18 2.49 17.26
N LEU A 19 -6.76 2.08 16.05
CA LEU A 19 -7.52 2.27 14.81
C LEU A 19 -7.60 0.95 14.02
N THR A 20 -8.06 -0.10 14.68
CA THR A 20 -7.96 -1.47 14.17
C THR A 20 -8.90 -1.77 13.01
N ARG A 21 -9.79 -0.84 12.61
CA ARG A 21 -10.72 -1.04 11.50
C ARG A 21 -10.59 0.02 10.42
N LEU A 22 -10.94 -0.34 9.19
CA LEU A 22 -10.91 0.57 8.04
C LEU A 22 -11.79 1.80 8.29
N SER A 23 -12.94 1.65 8.94
CA SER A 23 -13.80 2.77 9.35
C SER A 23 -13.08 3.79 10.23
N ASP A 24 -12.21 3.34 11.13
CA ASP A 24 -11.54 4.19 12.11
C ASP A 24 -10.52 5.13 11.45
N TRP A 25 -10.06 4.77 10.25
CA TRP A 25 -9.12 5.56 9.48
C TRP A 25 -9.78 6.73 8.75
N LEU A 26 -11.08 6.68 8.44
CA LEU A 26 -11.76 7.75 7.71
C LEU A 26 -11.58 9.13 8.36
N PRO A 27 -11.88 9.33 9.67
CA PRO A 27 -11.72 10.65 10.30
C PRO A 27 -10.27 11.14 10.36
N ARG A 28 -9.31 10.22 10.38
CA ARG A 28 -7.87 10.54 10.38
C ARG A 28 -7.42 10.99 9.00
N LEU A 29 -7.86 10.28 7.97
CA LEU A 29 -7.54 10.57 6.58
C LEU A 29 -8.21 11.86 6.12
N GLY A 30 -9.41 12.18 6.59
CA GLY A 30 -10.00 13.52 6.43
C GLY A 30 -11.49 13.60 6.58
N ARG A 31 -11.99 14.84 6.46
CA ARG A 31 -13.43 15.12 6.49
C ARG A 31 -14.08 14.69 5.15
N PRO A 32 -15.42 14.50 5.11
CA PRO A 32 -16.15 14.18 3.88
C PRO A 32 -15.92 15.15 2.70
N ALA A 33 -15.60 16.41 2.99
CA ALA A 33 -15.24 17.42 1.99
C ALA A 33 -13.84 17.19 1.37
N GLN A 34 -12.97 16.43 2.04
CA GLN A 34 -11.57 16.20 1.66
C GLN A 34 -11.35 14.80 1.07
N ILE A 35 -12.12 13.80 1.51
CA ILE A 35 -11.98 12.40 1.11
C ILE A 35 -13.27 11.96 0.41
N ASP A 36 -13.13 11.30 -0.74
CA ASP A 36 -14.24 10.68 -1.46
C ASP A 36 -14.49 9.26 -0.93
N ARG A 37 -13.46 8.41 -0.94
CA ARG A 37 -13.54 7.05 -0.41
C ARG A 37 -12.18 6.52 -0.01
N VAL A 38 -12.19 5.50 0.84
CA VAL A 38 -11.01 4.75 1.26
C VAL A 38 -11.29 3.27 1.07
N SER A 39 -10.37 2.56 0.42
CA SER A 39 -10.48 1.12 0.23
C SER A 39 -9.24 0.39 0.76
N ALA A 40 -9.44 -0.81 1.30
CA ALA A 40 -8.37 -1.73 1.68
C ALA A 40 -8.55 -3.06 0.96
N LEU A 41 -7.45 -3.78 0.70
CA LEU A 41 -7.51 -5.11 0.11
C LEU A 41 -7.78 -6.14 1.19
N ASP A 42 -8.90 -6.85 1.08
CA ASP A 42 -9.16 -8.04 1.88
C ASP A 42 -8.34 -9.20 1.31
N ALA A 43 -7.33 -9.64 2.06
CA ALA A 43 -6.42 -10.72 1.65
C ALA A 43 -7.13 -12.08 1.51
N ALA A 44 -8.26 -12.30 2.20
CA ALA A 44 -9.00 -13.57 2.11
C ALA A 44 -9.78 -13.68 0.81
N THR A 45 -10.32 -12.56 0.31
CA THR A 45 -11.17 -12.54 -0.88
C THR A 45 -10.49 -11.96 -2.13
N GLY A 46 -9.34 -11.28 -1.95
CA GLY A 46 -8.66 -10.56 -3.02
C GLY A 46 -9.43 -9.33 -3.52
N ARG A 47 -10.44 -8.86 -2.78
CA ARG A 47 -11.32 -7.75 -3.18
C ARG A 47 -11.05 -6.50 -2.36
N LEU A 48 -11.29 -5.33 -2.96
CA LEU A 48 -11.24 -4.06 -2.26
C LEU A 48 -12.51 -3.85 -1.44
N VAL A 49 -12.37 -3.78 -0.12
CA VAL A 49 -13.41 -3.33 0.80
C VAL A 49 -13.37 -1.81 0.86
N THR A 50 -14.48 -1.16 0.54
CA THR A 50 -14.56 0.30 0.40
C THR A 50 -15.41 0.93 1.50
N ARG A 51 -14.96 2.10 1.95
CA ARG A 51 -15.63 2.97 2.92
C ARG A 51 -15.78 4.37 2.34
N ILE A 52 -16.99 4.90 2.40
CA ILE A 52 -17.34 6.25 1.98
C ILE A 52 -17.65 7.04 3.26
N PRO A 53 -17.13 8.27 3.44
CA PRO A 53 -17.50 9.12 4.56
C PRO A 53 -19.03 9.29 4.65
N ASP A 54 -19.56 9.36 5.86
CA ASP A 54 -20.99 9.52 6.20
C ASP A 54 -21.92 8.36 5.78
N GLN A 55 -21.41 7.34 5.09
CA GLN A 55 -22.17 6.12 4.83
C GLN A 55 -22.12 5.20 6.05
N THR A 56 -23.29 4.84 6.57
CA THR A 56 -23.43 3.86 7.65
C THR A 56 -23.56 2.45 7.06
N GLY A 57 -22.98 1.46 7.76
CA GLY A 57 -23.00 0.05 7.34
C GLY A 57 -21.90 -0.34 6.33
N GLY A 58 -22.01 -1.56 5.79
CA GLY A 58 -21.03 -2.15 4.88
C GLY A 58 -19.98 -3.04 5.56
N ALA A 59 -19.26 -3.84 4.77
CA ALA A 59 -18.23 -4.76 5.27
C ALA A 59 -17.01 -4.00 5.79
N ASP A 60 -16.55 -4.27 7.01
CA ASP A 60 -15.39 -3.59 7.60
C ASP A 60 -14.20 -4.54 7.64
N LEU A 61 -13.00 -3.99 7.49
CA LEU A 61 -11.79 -4.79 7.49
C LEU A 61 -10.94 -4.45 8.72
N ALA A 62 -10.46 -5.49 9.39
CA ALA A 62 -9.43 -5.31 10.41
C ALA A 62 -8.12 -4.89 9.73
N MET A 63 -7.56 -3.78 10.19
CA MET A 63 -6.35 -3.18 9.64
C MET A 63 -5.18 -3.49 10.58
N VAL A 64 -4.06 -3.87 9.99
CA VAL A 64 -2.78 -4.03 10.67
C VAL A 64 -1.77 -3.02 10.15
N GLY A 65 -0.66 -2.86 10.88
CA GLY A 65 0.42 -1.98 10.42
C GLY A 65 0.95 -2.45 9.07
N GLN A 66 1.36 -1.50 8.23
CA GLN A 66 1.84 -1.73 6.85
C GLN A 66 0.76 -2.17 5.84
N ASP A 67 -0.51 -2.32 6.23
CA ASP A 67 -1.59 -2.42 5.26
C ASP A 67 -1.63 -1.20 4.37
N GLY A 68 -1.75 -1.43 3.06
CA GLY A 68 -1.93 -0.36 2.10
C GLY A 68 -3.41 0.02 1.97
N LEU A 69 -3.65 1.28 1.67
CA LEU A 69 -4.96 1.87 1.43
C LEU A 69 -4.97 2.54 0.05
N VAL A 70 -6.09 2.37 -0.65
CA VAL A 70 -6.44 3.20 -1.80
C VAL A 70 -7.28 4.36 -1.29
N VAL A 71 -6.78 5.58 -1.41
CA VAL A 71 -7.47 6.79 -0.94
C VAL A 71 -7.78 7.66 -2.14
N VAL A 72 -9.07 7.92 -2.38
CA VAL A 72 -9.50 8.93 -3.35
C VAL A 72 -9.77 10.22 -2.59
N ALA A 73 -8.92 11.22 -2.79
CA ALA A 73 -9.03 12.51 -2.14
C ALA A 73 -9.68 13.55 -3.07
N LYS A 74 -10.53 14.41 -2.54
CA LYS A 74 -11.12 15.55 -3.26
C LYS A 74 -10.17 16.76 -3.27
N GLN A 75 -9.27 16.84 -2.29
CA GLN A 75 -8.36 17.96 -2.08
C GLN A 75 -6.99 17.48 -1.61
N SER A 76 -5.97 18.33 -1.76
CA SER A 76 -4.65 18.03 -1.22
C SER A 76 -4.69 18.05 0.32
N LYS A 77 -4.07 17.06 0.96
CA LYS A 77 -4.00 17.00 2.43
C LYS A 77 -2.69 16.39 2.92
N ALA A 78 -2.01 17.12 3.80
CA ALA A 78 -0.87 16.59 4.53
C ALA A 78 -1.33 15.56 5.57
N LEU A 79 -0.71 14.39 5.55
CA LEU A 79 -0.84 13.36 6.57
C LEU A 79 0.49 13.28 7.34
N THR A 80 0.38 13.41 8.65
CA THR A 80 1.47 13.23 9.59
C THR A 80 1.19 12.01 10.42
N PHE A 81 2.19 11.15 10.53
CA PHE A 81 2.11 9.94 11.33
C PHE A 81 3.19 9.96 12.41
N GLY A 82 2.80 9.69 13.65
CA GLY A 82 3.61 9.98 14.83
C GLY A 82 4.64 8.90 15.19
N SER A 83 4.49 7.66 14.73
CA SER A 83 5.40 6.57 15.08
C SER A 83 5.84 5.76 13.86
N LEU A 84 7.13 5.44 13.83
CA LEU A 84 7.71 4.49 12.89
C LEU A 84 7.81 3.16 13.61
N TYR A 85 7.08 2.17 13.12
CA TYR A 85 7.21 0.80 13.56
C TYR A 85 7.53 -0.07 12.35
N CYS A 86 8.58 -0.87 12.51
CA CYS A 86 9.19 -1.71 11.48
C CYS A 86 8.95 -3.19 11.77
N PRO A 87 7.70 -3.67 11.86
CA PRO A 87 7.49 -5.10 12.02
C PRO A 87 7.97 -5.82 10.75
N PRO A 88 8.35 -7.10 10.88
CA PRO A 88 8.41 -7.96 9.72
C PRO A 88 7.06 -7.98 9.01
N LEU A 89 7.09 -8.13 7.69
CA LEU A 89 5.90 -8.15 6.85
C LEU A 89 5.64 -9.56 6.34
N ASP A 90 4.40 -10.01 6.51
CA ASP A 90 3.92 -11.24 5.90
C ASP A 90 3.26 -10.92 4.56
N LEU A 91 3.80 -11.50 3.50
CA LEU A 91 3.33 -11.40 2.12
C LEU A 91 2.72 -12.74 1.74
N VAL A 92 1.42 -12.77 1.45
CA VAL A 92 0.74 -14.01 1.03
C VAL A 92 0.85 -14.20 -0.48
N ALA A 93 0.76 -15.43 -0.97
CA ALA A 93 0.63 -15.67 -2.41
C ALA A 93 -0.58 -14.92 -2.99
N GLY A 94 -0.46 -14.42 -4.23
CA GLY A 94 -1.47 -13.59 -4.88
C GLY A 94 -1.25 -12.09 -4.68
N LEU A 95 -2.33 -11.32 -4.67
CA LEU A 95 -2.26 -9.86 -4.58
C LEU A 95 -2.15 -9.41 -3.12
N ASN A 96 -1.18 -8.55 -2.85
CA ASN A 96 -1.06 -7.85 -1.58
C ASN A 96 -1.08 -6.34 -1.85
N LEU A 97 -1.69 -5.58 -0.94
CA LEU A 97 -1.58 -4.12 -0.90
C LEU A 97 -0.90 -3.74 0.40
N ARG A 98 0.38 -3.36 0.31
CA ARG A 98 1.28 -3.18 1.46
C ARG A 98 2.14 -1.94 1.28
N GLY A 99 2.66 -1.39 2.37
CA GLY A 99 3.76 -0.44 2.30
C GLY A 99 4.88 -0.74 3.26
N PHE A 100 5.98 -0.03 3.08
CA PHE A 100 7.22 -0.30 3.77
C PHE A 100 7.58 0.88 4.68
N SER A 101 7.39 0.70 5.99
CA SER A 101 7.73 1.74 6.97
C SER A 101 9.24 1.99 7.04
N CYS A 102 10.05 0.95 6.83
CA CYS A 102 11.48 0.97 7.15
C CYS A 102 12.31 0.40 6.01
N VAL A 103 12.11 0.99 4.84
CA VAL A 103 12.91 0.70 3.66
C VAL A 103 14.23 1.48 3.74
N PRO A 104 15.39 0.88 3.41
CA PRO A 104 16.65 1.59 3.29
C PRO A 104 16.56 2.75 2.30
N PRO A 105 17.31 3.86 2.52
CA PRO A 105 17.39 4.94 1.55
C PRO A 105 17.88 4.43 0.19
N GLY A 106 17.25 4.90 -0.89
CA GLY A 106 17.63 4.53 -2.25
C GLY A 106 17.08 3.19 -2.75
N THR A 107 16.32 2.44 -1.94
CA THR A 107 15.68 1.21 -2.42
C THR A 107 14.72 1.51 -3.57
N SER A 108 14.95 0.83 -4.69
CA SER A 108 14.10 0.88 -5.88
C SER A 108 13.23 -0.37 -6.00
N SER A 109 12.26 -0.32 -6.92
CA SER A 109 11.39 -1.44 -7.23
C SER A 109 12.16 -2.65 -7.77
N PHE A 110 13.23 -2.44 -8.54
CA PHE A 110 14.09 -3.52 -9.01
C PHE A 110 14.87 -4.16 -7.85
N MET A 111 15.41 -3.34 -6.93
CA MET A 111 16.04 -3.87 -5.71
C MET A 111 15.07 -4.67 -4.85
N LEU A 112 13.80 -4.24 -4.75
CA LEU A 112 12.76 -4.96 -4.02
C LEU A 112 12.43 -6.31 -4.68
N LEU A 113 12.32 -6.34 -6.01
CA LEU A 113 12.15 -7.57 -6.79
C LEU A 113 13.30 -8.55 -6.54
N ASP A 114 14.54 -8.08 -6.65
CA ASP A 114 15.74 -8.92 -6.45
C ASP A 114 15.80 -9.50 -5.03
N ARG A 115 15.46 -8.70 -4.01
CA ARG A 115 15.42 -9.15 -2.61
C ARG A 115 14.36 -10.19 -2.33
N LEU A 116 13.18 -10.06 -2.94
CA LEU A 116 12.12 -11.05 -2.81
C LEU A 116 12.42 -12.30 -3.65
N GLY A 117 13.10 -12.13 -4.78
CA GLY A 117 13.50 -13.19 -5.69
C GLY A 117 12.38 -13.60 -6.65
N ILE A 118 12.79 -14.02 -7.85
CA ILE A 118 11.89 -14.41 -8.94
C ILE A 118 10.93 -15.54 -8.56
N GLU A 119 11.32 -16.44 -7.68
CA GLU A 119 10.46 -17.53 -7.22
C GLU A 119 9.25 -17.05 -6.39
N ASN A 120 9.37 -15.88 -5.75
CA ASN A 120 8.40 -15.40 -4.77
C ASN A 120 7.52 -14.26 -5.28
N ILE A 121 8.07 -13.35 -6.11
CA ILE A 121 7.33 -12.19 -6.63
C ILE A 121 7.35 -12.16 -8.16
N SER A 122 6.22 -11.77 -8.75
CA SER A 122 6.08 -11.56 -10.20
C SER A 122 6.17 -10.09 -10.60
N ALA A 123 5.58 -9.19 -9.80
CA ALA A 123 5.58 -7.76 -10.07
C ALA A 123 5.34 -6.91 -8.82
N VAL A 124 5.89 -5.69 -8.84
CA VAL A 124 5.58 -4.60 -7.92
C VAL A 124 4.95 -3.47 -8.73
N GLN A 125 3.83 -2.93 -8.27
CA GLN A 125 3.12 -1.86 -8.94
C GLN A 125 2.81 -0.71 -7.97
N ARG A 126 2.90 0.52 -8.48
CA ARG A 126 2.45 1.73 -7.78
C ARG A 126 1.59 2.60 -8.70
N TYR A 127 0.80 3.49 -8.09
CA TYR A 127 0.16 4.58 -8.81
C TYR A 127 0.98 5.86 -8.68
N SER A 128 1.19 6.54 -9.80
CA SER A 128 1.94 7.79 -9.87
C SER A 128 0.97 8.97 -9.95
N PRO A 129 0.65 9.65 -8.83
CA PRO A 129 -0.34 10.74 -8.85
C PRO A 129 0.12 11.93 -9.69
N ARG A 130 1.44 12.11 -9.89
CA ARG A 130 1.98 13.16 -10.77
C ARG A 130 1.69 12.89 -12.24
N ARG A 131 1.79 11.62 -12.67
CA ARG A 131 1.62 11.21 -14.07
C ARG A 131 0.22 10.67 -14.37
N ALA A 132 -0.58 10.41 -13.33
CA ALA A 132 -1.86 9.74 -13.39
C ALA A 132 -1.81 8.35 -14.08
N VAL A 133 -0.68 7.64 -13.98
CA VAL A 133 -0.50 6.30 -14.58
C VAL A 133 -0.05 5.29 -13.53
N TRP A 134 -0.31 4.02 -13.85
CA TRP A 134 0.25 2.88 -13.15
C TRP A 134 1.68 2.63 -13.63
N GLU A 135 2.58 2.41 -12.68
CA GLU A 135 3.98 2.08 -12.94
C GLU A 135 4.24 0.69 -12.37
N SER A 136 4.86 -0.20 -13.16
CA SER A 136 5.10 -1.58 -12.78
C SER A 136 6.55 -1.97 -13.06
N ALA A 137 7.11 -2.76 -12.15
CA ALA A 137 8.36 -3.48 -12.29
C ALA A 137 8.07 -4.98 -12.18
N ALA A 138 8.69 -5.81 -13.00
CA ALA A 138 8.49 -7.26 -13.03
C ALA A 138 9.76 -7.99 -13.50
N PHE A 139 9.74 -9.32 -13.48
CA PHE A 139 10.76 -10.13 -14.15
C PHE A 139 10.31 -10.55 -15.55
N ASP A 140 11.22 -10.49 -16.53
CA ASP A 140 11.03 -11.11 -17.84
C ASP A 140 11.22 -12.65 -17.78
N PRO A 141 10.96 -13.40 -18.88
CA PRO A 141 11.15 -14.85 -18.90
C PRO A 141 12.60 -15.31 -18.66
N GLN A 142 13.58 -14.42 -18.81
CA GLN A 142 15.01 -14.68 -18.54
C GLN A 142 15.40 -14.29 -17.11
N GLY A 143 14.45 -13.83 -16.29
CA GLY A 143 14.65 -13.43 -14.91
C GLY A 143 15.32 -12.08 -14.73
N ARG A 144 15.32 -11.22 -15.75
CA ARG A 144 15.82 -9.84 -15.63
C ARG A 144 14.69 -8.91 -15.22
N SER A 145 14.99 -7.95 -14.35
CA SER A 145 14.05 -6.90 -13.98
C SER A 145 13.73 -6.00 -15.19
N VAL A 146 12.44 -5.80 -15.45
CA VAL A 146 11.89 -5.02 -16.58
C VAL A 146 10.76 -4.10 -16.10
N GLY A 147 10.44 -3.08 -16.91
CA GLY A 147 9.41 -2.08 -16.59
C GLY A 147 10.03 -0.76 -16.12
N ILE A 148 9.32 -0.06 -15.23
CA ILE A 148 9.76 1.23 -14.69
C ILE A 148 10.42 0.97 -13.34
N ASP A 149 11.70 1.31 -13.21
CA ASP A 149 12.33 1.32 -11.90
C ASP A 149 11.96 2.60 -11.13
N PHE A 150 11.14 2.46 -10.10
CA PHE A 150 10.70 3.57 -9.26
C PHE A 150 11.20 3.44 -7.82
N PRO A 151 11.38 4.57 -7.09
CA PRO A 151 11.78 4.52 -5.69
C PRO A 151 10.66 3.94 -4.82
N ILE A 152 11.05 3.14 -3.84
CA ILE A 152 10.17 2.68 -2.76
C ILE A 152 10.24 3.71 -1.62
N VAL A 153 9.12 4.37 -1.37
CA VAL A 153 9.00 5.50 -0.47
C VAL A 153 8.21 5.10 0.77
N ARG A 154 8.71 5.51 1.93
CA ARG A 154 8.02 5.31 3.20
C ARG A 154 6.62 5.94 3.18
N GLY A 155 5.61 5.16 3.57
CA GLY A 155 4.22 5.60 3.68
C GLY A 155 3.43 5.53 2.37
N GLU A 156 4.06 5.20 1.25
CA GLU A 156 3.35 4.81 0.03
C GLU A 156 2.88 3.35 0.11
N GLY A 157 1.77 3.07 -0.56
CA GLY A 157 1.24 1.72 -0.77
C GLY A 157 1.65 1.18 -2.14
N TYR A 158 1.90 -0.13 -2.19
CA TYR A 158 2.31 -0.87 -3.38
C TYR A 158 1.45 -2.11 -3.53
N PHE A 159 1.07 -2.40 -4.77
CA PHE A 159 0.54 -3.72 -5.10
C PHE A 159 1.71 -4.66 -5.35
N LEU A 160 1.73 -5.78 -4.61
CA LEU A 160 2.72 -6.83 -4.75
C LEU A 160 2.02 -8.07 -5.28
N HIS A 161 2.44 -8.53 -6.45
CA HIS A 161 1.91 -9.73 -7.09
C HIS A 161 2.81 -10.92 -6.75
N MET A 162 2.52 -11.59 -5.65
CA MET A 162 3.30 -12.68 -5.13
C MET A 162 2.96 -14.01 -5.81
N ARG A 163 3.98 -14.78 -6.19
CA ARG A 163 3.87 -16.17 -6.65
C ARG A 163 3.78 -17.13 -5.47
N ARG A 164 4.52 -16.84 -4.40
CA ARG A 164 4.58 -17.64 -3.16
C ARG A 164 4.49 -16.73 -1.95
N SER A 165 3.99 -17.27 -0.84
CA SER A 165 3.99 -16.55 0.43
C SER A 165 5.40 -16.42 0.98
N VAL A 166 5.74 -15.23 1.49
CA VAL A 166 6.99 -14.93 2.20
C VAL A 166 6.62 -14.33 3.54
N PHE A 167 6.93 -15.05 4.61
CA PHE A 167 6.67 -14.61 5.98
C PHE A 167 7.92 -13.96 6.57
N GLY A 168 7.75 -12.97 7.45
CA GLY A 168 8.88 -12.37 8.14
C GLY A 168 9.70 -11.37 7.31
N PHE A 169 9.22 -10.93 6.13
CA PHE A 169 9.99 -10.14 5.17
C PHE A 169 10.43 -8.79 5.75
N ARG A 170 11.69 -8.41 5.48
CA ARG A 170 12.27 -7.12 5.84
C ARG A 170 12.93 -6.50 4.60
N PRO A 171 12.42 -5.36 4.09
CA PRO A 171 12.93 -4.71 2.89
C PRO A 171 14.26 -3.97 3.09
#